data_AF-A0A0L0TA36-F1
#
_entry.id   AF-A0A0L0TA36-F1
#
_cell.length_a   1.000
_cell.length_b   1.000
_cell.length_c   1.000
_cell.angle_alpha   90.00
_cell.angle_beta   90.00
_cell.angle_gamma   90.00
#
_symmetry.space_group_name_H-M   'P 1'
#
loop_
_entity.id
_entity.type
_entity.pdbx_description
1 polymer ?
#
loop_
_entity_poly.entity_id
_entity_poly.type
_entity_poly.pdbx_seq_one_letter_code
_entity_poly.pdbx_strand_id
1 'polypeptide(L)'
;MVIDTYDQDDSGLWARLTVDWLGGIVPDAVFTSESYGDNYARCLTALAKGGKVCTHVAVDRARSAWPVCGTDVRAAPLHPRFWDPIPRLGETDRAADLIRTDLHVTSLLPPYLRAYYALRVIFVGAESTGKSTLAARLAEKFGTRWVHEFGRDATEAKIAAGDVATPPSEDDEDAAPTPMDAILEYIAGYTTNNLHTKNQSRRL
;
A
#
# COMPACT_ATOMS: atom_id res chain seq x y z
N MET A 1 1.55 -16.85 -10.04
CA MET A 1 2.37 -17.37 -8.93
C MET A 1 3.74 -17.62 -9.53
N VAL A 2 4.69 -16.71 -9.36
CA VAL A 2 6.08 -16.98 -9.77
C VAL A 2 6.61 -17.96 -8.75
N ILE A 3 6.86 -19.20 -9.18
CA ILE A 3 7.44 -20.23 -8.32
C ILE A 3 8.94 -19.92 -8.26
N ASP A 4 9.37 -19.45 -7.10
CA ASP A 4 10.77 -19.16 -6.78
C ASP A 4 11.45 -20.46 -6.37
N THR A 5 11.77 -21.29 -7.37
CA THR A 5 12.60 -22.49 -7.23
C THR A 5 13.96 -22.17 -7.84
N TYR A 6 14.79 -21.43 -7.09
CA TYR A 6 16.16 -21.16 -7.52
C TYR A 6 17.15 -21.53 -6.42
N ASP A 7 18.29 -22.07 -6.86
CA ASP A 7 19.37 -22.51 -6.00
C ASP A 7 20.04 -21.28 -5.37
N GLN A 8 20.43 -21.39 -4.10
CA GLN A 8 21.06 -20.28 -3.36
C GLN A 8 22.41 -19.86 -3.97
N ASP A 9 22.93 -20.63 -4.94
CA ASP A 9 24.21 -20.40 -5.62
C ASP A 9 24.10 -19.81 -7.05
N ASP A 10 22.90 -19.43 -7.52
CA ASP A 10 22.68 -18.87 -8.88
C ASP A 10 23.15 -17.41 -9.05
N SER A 11 23.95 -16.88 -8.13
CA SER A 11 24.42 -15.48 -8.10
C SER A 11 25.07 -15.04 -9.43
N GLY A 12 25.80 -15.94 -10.09
CA GLY A 12 26.43 -15.65 -11.37
C GLY A 12 25.43 -15.49 -12.53
N LEU A 13 24.35 -16.28 -12.55
CA LEU A 13 23.29 -16.16 -13.54
C LEU A 13 22.55 -14.85 -13.37
N TRP A 14 22.15 -14.54 -12.13
CA TRP A 14 21.45 -13.30 -11.82
C TRP A 14 22.31 -12.07 -12.11
N ALA A 15 23.61 -12.11 -11.87
CA ALA A 15 24.50 -11.00 -12.20
C ALA A 15 24.53 -10.71 -13.70
N ARG A 16 24.61 -11.76 -14.54
CA ARG A 16 24.55 -11.62 -16.01
C ARG A 16 23.22 -11.02 -16.47
N LEU A 17 22.11 -11.60 -16.02
CA LEU A 17 20.77 -11.09 -16.36
C LEU A 17 20.59 -9.63 -15.95
N THR A 18 21.10 -9.26 -14.76
CA THR A 18 21.04 -7.88 -14.26
C THR A 18 21.79 -6.93 -15.19
N VAL A 19 23.03 -7.27 -15.56
CA VAL A 19 23.83 -6.44 -16.47
C VAL A 19 23.18 -6.32 -17.84
N ASP A 20 22.64 -7.42 -18.37
CA ASP A 20 21.94 -7.43 -19.65
C ASP A 20 20.70 -6.52 -19.62
N TRP A 21 19.88 -6.62 -18.57
CA TRP A 21 18.68 -5.77 -18.39
C TRP A 21 19.02 -4.30 -18.15
N LEU A 22 20.17 -4.01 -17.56
CA LEU A 22 20.68 -2.64 -17.40
C LEU A 22 21.46 -2.15 -18.63
N GLY A 23 21.40 -2.86 -19.76
CA GLY A 23 22.05 -2.44 -21.01
C GLY A 23 23.58 -2.49 -20.96
N GLY A 24 24.14 -3.45 -20.23
CA GLY A 24 25.58 -3.61 -20.03
C GLY A 24 26.15 -2.79 -18.88
N ILE A 25 25.32 -2.08 -18.12
CA ILE A 25 25.75 -1.28 -16.97
C ILE A 25 25.87 -2.17 -15.73
N VAL A 26 27.03 -2.13 -15.09
CA VAL A 26 27.23 -2.74 -13.77
C VAL A 26 26.91 -1.71 -12.68
N PRO A 27 26.07 -2.04 -11.68
CA PRO A 27 25.82 -1.18 -10.52
C PRO A 27 27.08 -0.94 -9.68
N ASP A 28 27.17 0.22 -9.02
CA ASP A 28 28.24 0.53 -8.07
C ASP A 28 28.09 -0.22 -6.73
N ALA A 29 26.84 -0.53 -6.35
CA ALA A 29 26.55 -1.24 -5.12
C ALA A 29 25.28 -2.08 -5.22
N VAL A 30 25.21 -3.10 -4.37
CA VAL A 30 24.00 -3.90 -4.09
C VAL A 30 23.71 -3.82 -2.60
N PHE A 31 22.44 -3.63 -2.24
CA PHE A 31 21.98 -3.57 -0.87
C PHE A 31 21.11 -4.79 -0.57
N THR A 32 21.45 -5.56 0.45
CA THR A 32 20.59 -6.65 0.94
C THR A 32 20.88 -6.95 2.41
N SER A 33 19.95 -7.58 3.10
CA SER A 33 20.15 -8.11 4.45
C SER A 33 20.75 -9.52 4.43
N GLU A 34 20.88 -10.14 3.26
CA GLU A 34 21.20 -11.55 3.07
C GLU A 34 22.67 -11.80 2.72
N SER A 35 23.24 -12.96 3.08
CA SER A 35 24.66 -13.27 2.80
C SER A 35 25.00 -13.44 1.34
N TYR A 36 24.05 -13.85 0.50
CA TYR A 36 24.32 -14.07 -0.91
C TYR A 36 24.75 -12.77 -1.62
N GLY A 37 24.47 -11.60 -1.04
CA GLY A 37 24.87 -10.30 -1.57
C GLY A 37 26.37 -10.19 -1.83
N ASP A 38 27.21 -10.82 -1.00
CA ASP A 38 28.66 -10.82 -1.20
C ASP A 38 29.06 -11.55 -2.49
N ASN A 39 28.47 -12.72 -2.74
CA ASN A 39 28.75 -13.50 -3.94
C ASN A 39 28.21 -12.79 -5.19
N TYR A 40 26.99 -12.28 -5.11
CA TYR A 40 26.34 -11.54 -6.19
C TYR A 40 27.12 -10.27 -6.60
N ALA A 41 27.60 -9.48 -5.63
CA ALA A 41 28.44 -8.30 -5.91
C ALA A 41 29.80 -8.67 -6.54
N ARG A 42 30.40 -9.80 -6.14
CA ARG A 42 31.62 -10.33 -6.80
C ARG A 42 31.33 -10.72 -8.24
N CYS A 43 30.22 -11.40 -8.51
CA CYS A 43 29.82 -11.75 -9.88
C CYS A 43 29.59 -10.51 -10.75
N LEU A 44 28.93 -9.47 -10.22
CA LEU A 44 28.73 -8.20 -10.92
C LEU A 44 30.06 -7.50 -11.22
N THR A 45 30.98 -7.49 -10.25
CA THR A 45 32.34 -6.94 -10.43
C THR A 45 33.10 -7.66 -11.54
N ALA A 46 32.99 -8.99 -11.64
CA ALA A 46 33.64 -9.76 -12.69
C ALA A 46 33.13 -9.44 -14.12
N LEU A 47 31.90 -8.93 -14.23
CA LEU A 47 31.30 -8.50 -15.50
C LEU A 47 31.61 -7.03 -15.83
N ALA A 48 32.17 -6.28 -14.89
CA ALA A 48 32.40 -4.85 -15.03
C ALA A 48 33.57 -4.56 -15.97
N LYS A 49 33.38 -3.56 -16.83
CA LYS A 49 34.45 -3.03 -17.69
C LYS A 49 35.20 -1.91 -16.96
N GLY A 50 36.45 -1.69 -17.32
CA GLY A 50 37.24 -0.54 -16.85
C GLY A 50 37.62 -0.60 -15.36
N GLY A 51 37.64 -1.79 -14.75
CA GLY A 51 38.03 -1.96 -13.34
C GLY A 51 37.00 -1.47 -12.33
N LYS A 52 35.75 -1.20 -12.75
CA LYS A 52 34.65 -0.83 -11.85
C LYS A 52 34.36 -1.98 -10.89
N VAL A 53 34.15 -1.67 -9.61
CA VAL A 53 33.82 -2.62 -8.56
C VAL A 53 32.38 -2.39 -8.11
N CYS A 54 31.62 -3.48 -7.98
CA CYS A 54 30.31 -3.48 -7.34
C CYS A 54 30.48 -3.91 -5.88
N THR A 55 30.05 -3.07 -4.94
CA THR A 55 30.19 -3.34 -3.50
C THR A 55 28.87 -3.87 -2.91
N HIS A 56 28.94 -4.94 -2.12
CA HIS A 56 27.79 -5.33 -1.30
C HIS A 56 27.74 -4.48 -0.03
N VAL A 57 26.59 -3.85 0.20
CA VAL A 57 26.28 -3.11 1.41
C VAL A 57 25.23 -3.91 2.18
N ALA A 58 25.66 -4.62 3.23
CA ALA A 58 24.75 -5.35 4.09
C ALA A 58 23.91 -4.38 4.92
N VAL A 59 22.58 -4.48 4.82
CA VAL A 59 21.63 -3.59 5.51
C VAL A 59 20.88 -4.36 6.58
N ASP A 60 20.94 -3.90 7.84
CA ASP A 60 20.14 -4.41 8.97
C ASP A 60 20.01 -5.94 9.02
N ARG A 61 21.13 -6.66 8.86
CA ARG A 61 21.13 -8.13 8.76
C ARG A 61 20.57 -8.81 10.01
N ALA A 62 20.82 -8.23 11.19
CA ALA A 62 20.27 -8.71 12.45
C ALA A 62 18.78 -8.35 12.64
N ARG A 63 18.17 -7.62 11.69
CA ARG A 63 16.80 -7.09 11.75
C ARG A 63 16.55 -6.32 13.04
N SER A 64 17.56 -5.56 13.49
CA SER A 64 17.54 -4.82 14.75
C SER A 64 16.80 -3.49 14.60
N ALA A 65 16.93 -2.82 13.45
CA ALA A 65 16.19 -1.61 13.16
C ALA A 65 14.76 -1.91 12.70
N TRP A 66 14.59 -2.97 11.89
CA TRP A 66 13.31 -3.35 11.29
C TRP A 66 13.03 -4.85 11.49
N PRO A 67 12.56 -5.25 12.70
CA PRO A 67 12.30 -6.64 13.07
C PRO A 67 11.00 -7.18 12.45
N VAL A 68 10.90 -7.16 11.11
CA VAL A 68 9.75 -7.65 10.35
C VAL A 68 10.19 -8.36 9.08
N CYS A 69 9.44 -9.38 8.68
CA CYS A 69 9.58 -10.00 7.37
C CYS A 69 8.20 -10.21 6.73
N GLY A 70 8.17 -10.34 5.40
CA GLY A 70 6.91 -10.52 4.67
C GLY A 70 6.16 -11.80 5.06
N THR A 71 6.88 -12.85 5.46
CA THR A 71 6.28 -14.13 5.90
C THR A 71 5.48 -13.93 7.18
N ASP A 72 6.06 -13.25 8.16
CA ASP A 72 5.42 -12.92 9.43
C ASP A 72 4.17 -12.05 9.22
N VAL A 73 4.23 -11.05 8.34
CA VAL A 73 3.09 -10.20 8.00
C VAL A 73 1.98 -11.01 7.34
N ARG A 74 2.30 -11.89 6.38
CA ARG A 74 1.31 -12.75 5.73
C ARG A 74 0.68 -13.77 6.69
N ALA A 75 1.46 -14.28 7.65
CA ALA A 75 0.98 -15.25 8.63
C ALA A 75 0.04 -14.63 9.67
N ALA A 76 0.31 -13.38 10.09
CA ALA A 76 -0.47 -12.69 11.12
C ALA A 76 -0.67 -11.20 10.80
N PRO A 77 -1.41 -10.86 9.73
CA PRO A 77 -1.47 -9.50 9.20
C PRO A 77 -2.10 -8.48 10.16
N LEU A 78 -2.90 -8.94 11.13
CA LEU A 78 -3.56 -8.11 12.13
C LEU A 78 -2.79 -8.01 13.46
N HIS A 79 -1.57 -8.58 13.55
CA HIS A 79 -0.79 -8.54 14.78
C HIS A 79 -0.43 -7.07 15.15
N PRO A 80 -0.68 -6.60 16.39
CA PRO A 80 -0.51 -5.20 16.80
C PRO A 80 0.89 -4.63 16.47
N ARG A 81 1.94 -5.44 16.68
CA ARG A 81 3.34 -5.09 16.34
C ARG A 81 3.56 -4.48 14.96
N PHE A 82 2.71 -4.78 13.96
CA PHE A 82 2.84 -4.26 12.60
C PHE A 82 2.08 -2.94 12.37
N TRP A 83 1.03 -2.71 13.15
CA TRP A 83 0.10 -1.59 13.01
C TRP A 83 0.43 -0.43 13.95
N ASP A 84 1.02 -0.76 15.10
CA ASP A 84 1.42 0.20 16.11
C ASP A 84 2.57 1.08 15.61
N PRO A 85 2.68 2.31 16.16
CA PRO A 85 3.80 3.17 15.86
C PRO A 85 5.12 2.49 16.23
N ILE A 86 6.11 2.57 15.36
CA ILE A 86 7.43 2.01 15.66
C ILE A 86 8.02 2.82 16.84
N PRO A 87 8.38 2.17 17.97
CA PRO A 87 9.06 2.86 19.05
C PRO A 87 10.29 3.52 18.47
N ARG A 88 10.38 4.85 18.60
CA ARG A 88 11.39 5.70 17.93
C ARG A 88 12.76 4.99 17.94
N LEU A 89 13.33 4.77 16.75
CA LEU A 89 14.78 4.53 16.58
C LEU A 89 15.50 5.57 17.47
N GLY A 90 16.28 5.11 18.45
CA GLY A 90 16.81 5.94 19.53
C GLY A 90 17.49 7.23 19.04
N GLU A 91 17.44 8.27 19.87
CA GLU A 91 17.94 9.64 19.63
C GLU A 91 19.43 9.76 19.23
N THR A 92 20.16 8.65 19.10
CA THR A 92 21.61 8.66 18.84
C THR A 92 22.02 8.25 17.43
N ASP A 93 21.12 7.73 16.61
CA ASP A 93 21.49 7.25 15.27
C ASP A 93 21.22 8.32 14.20
N ARG A 94 22.29 8.97 13.71
CA ARG A 94 22.25 9.89 12.56
C ARG A 94 21.57 9.32 11.31
N ALA A 95 21.50 7.99 11.19
CA ALA A 95 20.77 7.29 10.13
C ALA A 95 19.24 7.45 10.28
N ALA A 96 18.74 7.58 11.50
CA ALA A 96 17.32 7.78 11.77
C ALA A 96 16.84 9.16 11.31
N ASP A 97 17.69 10.18 11.32
CA ASP A 97 17.34 11.53 10.83
C ASP A 97 17.18 11.60 9.31
N LEU A 98 17.94 10.81 8.55
CA LEU A 98 17.81 10.71 7.08
C LEU A 98 16.57 9.92 6.64
N ILE A 99 16.14 8.94 7.44
CA ILE A 99 14.90 8.18 7.18
C ILE A 99 13.66 9.03 7.51
N ARG A 100 13.77 9.93 8.50
CA ARG A 100 12.66 10.77 9.01
C ARG A 100 12.19 11.86 8.06
N THR A 101 13.04 12.36 7.17
CA THR A 101 12.66 13.47 6.27
C THR A 101 11.93 13.03 5.01
N ASP A 102 12.14 11.79 4.54
CA ASP A 102 11.60 11.32 3.25
C ASP A 102 10.62 10.14 3.34
N LEU A 103 10.65 9.34 4.41
CA LEU A 103 9.84 8.13 4.49
C LEU A 103 8.79 8.25 5.61
N HIS A 104 7.53 8.35 5.22
CA HIS A 104 6.34 8.41 6.11
C HIS A 104 6.10 7.09 6.88
N VAL A 105 7.14 6.44 7.37
CA VAL A 105 7.06 5.14 8.04
C VAL A 105 6.82 5.36 9.52
N THR A 106 5.55 5.54 9.87
CA THR A 106 5.11 5.65 11.27
C THR A 106 4.85 4.27 11.90
N SER A 107 4.56 3.25 11.09
CA SER A 107 4.32 1.85 11.48
C SER A 107 5.06 0.89 10.54
N LEU A 108 5.30 -0.36 10.95
CA LEU A 108 5.96 -1.38 10.09
C LEU A 108 5.13 -1.71 8.84
N LEU A 109 3.81 -1.50 8.87
CA LEU A 109 2.96 -1.50 7.69
C LEU A 109 2.83 -0.09 7.11
N PRO A 110 3.38 0.18 5.91
CA PRO A 110 3.12 1.44 5.21
C PRO A 110 1.63 1.55 4.80
N PRO A 111 1.12 2.77 4.55
CA PRO A 111 -0.30 3.03 4.32
C PRO A 111 -0.96 2.13 3.25
N TYR A 112 -0.25 1.83 2.17
CA TYR A 112 -0.76 0.98 1.09
C TYR A 112 -0.94 -0.49 1.52
N LEU A 113 -0.08 -1.03 2.40
CA LEU A 113 -0.26 -2.37 2.96
C LEU A 113 -1.35 -2.41 4.03
N ARG A 114 -1.53 -1.33 4.78
CA ARG A 114 -2.66 -1.22 5.74
C ARG A 114 -3.99 -1.35 5.02
N ALA A 115 -4.15 -0.71 3.86
CA ALA A 115 -5.39 -0.81 3.07
C ALA A 115 -5.67 -2.24 2.57
N TYR A 116 -4.62 -2.99 2.23
CA TYR A 116 -4.71 -4.38 1.75
C TYR A 116 -5.09 -5.35 2.88
N TYR A 117 -4.50 -5.19 4.07
CA TYR A 117 -4.72 -6.10 5.21
C TYR A 117 -5.83 -5.66 6.18
N ALA A 118 -6.42 -4.48 6.00
CA ALA A 118 -7.47 -3.98 6.89
C ALA A 118 -8.69 -4.91 6.90
N LEU A 119 -9.10 -5.34 8.09
CA LEU A 119 -10.39 -5.98 8.30
C LEU A 119 -11.50 -4.93 8.15
N ARG A 120 -12.43 -5.17 7.22
CA ARG A 120 -13.58 -4.29 6.98
C ARG A 120 -14.84 -4.98 7.47
N VAL A 121 -15.54 -4.33 8.40
CA VAL A 121 -16.82 -4.80 8.93
C VAL A 121 -17.91 -3.86 8.42
N ILE A 122 -18.92 -4.42 7.77
CA ILE A 122 -20.04 -3.67 7.20
C ILE A 122 -21.31 -4.09 7.94
N PHE A 123 -22.06 -3.11 8.44
CA PHE A 123 -23.37 -3.34 9.05
C PHE A 123 -24.46 -3.10 7.99
N VAL A 124 -25.32 -4.09 7.79
CA VAL A 124 -26.45 -4.03 6.85
C VAL A 124 -27.73 -4.32 7.61
N GLY A 125 -28.79 -3.56 7.34
CA GLY A 125 -30.09 -3.75 7.99
C GLY A 125 -31.00 -2.54 7.82
N ALA A 126 -32.27 -2.71 8.17
CA ALA A 126 -33.31 -1.69 8.01
C ALA A 126 -32.94 -0.35 8.68
N GLU A 127 -33.54 0.73 8.19
CA GLU A 127 -33.40 2.06 8.78
C GLU A 127 -33.75 2.04 10.28
N SER A 128 -33.04 2.82 11.09
CA SER A 128 -33.29 2.96 12.55
C SER A 128 -33.07 1.69 13.41
N THR A 129 -32.43 0.65 12.89
CA THR A 129 -32.09 -0.57 13.66
C THR A 129 -30.84 -0.44 14.55
N GLY A 130 -30.34 0.78 14.76
CA GLY A 130 -29.20 1.05 15.65
C GLY A 130 -27.82 0.70 15.08
N LYS A 131 -27.69 0.48 13.77
CA LYS A 131 -26.41 0.19 13.09
C LYS A 131 -25.34 1.22 13.38
N SER A 132 -25.67 2.51 13.27
CA SER A 132 -24.73 3.61 13.55
C SER A 132 -24.29 3.61 15.03
N THR A 133 -25.22 3.32 15.94
CA THR A 133 -24.92 3.20 17.38
C THR A 133 -23.98 2.02 17.65
N LEU A 134 -24.23 0.86 17.03
CA LEU A 134 -23.38 -0.31 17.17
C LEU A 134 -21.98 -0.08 16.56
N ALA A 135 -21.91 0.53 15.38
CA ALA A 135 -20.65 0.86 14.72
C ALA A 135 -19.79 1.81 15.57
N ALA A 136 -20.38 2.88 16.11
CA ALA A 136 -19.70 3.82 16.99
C ALA A 136 -19.17 3.15 18.27
N ARG A 137 -19.98 2.30 18.91
CA ARG A 137 -19.58 1.56 20.13
C ARG A 137 -18.47 0.56 19.87
N LEU A 138 -18.49 -0.13 18.73
CA LEU A 138 -17.42 -1.06 18.36
C LEU A 138 -16.14 -0.31 18.00
N ALA A 139 -16.24 0.82 17.31
CA ALA A 139 -15.10 1.68 17.02
C ALA A 139 -14.40 2.15 18.31
N GLU A 140 -15.17 2.62 19.29
CA GLU A 140 -14.68 3.00 20.62
C GLU A 140 -14.01 1.81 21.32
N LYS A 141 -14.71 0.67 21.40
CA LYS A 141 -14.22 -0.54 22.10
C LYS A 141 -12.91 -1.07 21.54
N PHE A 142 -12.73 -1.02 20.21
CA PHE A 142 -11.55 -1.55 19.54
C PHE A 142 -10.51 -0.48 19.18
N GLY A 143 -10.72 0.78 19.58
CA GLY A 143 -9.81 1.89 19.24
C GLY A 143 -9.64 2.09 17.73
N THR A 144 -10.67 1.79 16.94
CA THR A 144 -10.65 1.88 15.48
C THR A 144 -11.54 3.01 14.98
N ARG A 145 -11.50 3.29 13.68
CA ARG A 145 -12.36 4.28 13.02
C ARG A 145 -13.58 3.60 12.43
N TRP A 146 -14.69 4.31 12.43
CA TRP A 146 -15.86 3.97 11.63
C TRP A 146 -16.20 5.14 10.71
N VAL A 147 -16.88 4.81 9.61
CA VAL A 147 -17.36 5.79 8.63
C VAL A 147 -18.87 5.81 8.73
N HIS A 148 -19.46 7.01 8.89
CA HIS A 148 -20.90 7.19 8.88
C HIS A 148 -21.50 6.77 7.53
N GLU A 149 -22.81 6.49 7.48
CA GLU A 149 -23.57 6.21 6.26
C GLU A 149 -23.66 7.47 5.35
N PHE A 150 -22.54 7.94 4.82
CA PHE A 150 -22.45 9.14 3.98
C PHE A 150 -23.06 8.98 2.57
N GLY A 151 -23.49 7.76 2.21
CA GLY A 151 -24.10 7.50 0.91
C GLY A 151 -25.46 8.19 0.73
N ARG A 152 -26.22 8.38 1.82
CA ARG A 152 -27.54 9.03 1.77
C ARG A 152 -27.40 10.55 1.78
N ASP A 153 -26.62 11.11 2.71
CA ASP A 153 -26.45 12.56 2.85
C ASP A 153 -25.87 13.22 1.58
N ALA A 154 -24.91 12.57 0.92
CA ALA A 154 -24.35 13.09 -0.33
C ALA A 154 -25.32 12.96 -1.51
N THR A 155 -26.20 11.96 -1.50
CA THR A 155 -27.22 11.75 -2.52
C THR A 155 -28.38 12.74 -2.32
N GLU A 156 -28.85 12.92 -1.09
CA GLU A 156 -29.85 13.91 -0.70
C GLU A 156 -29.36 15.33 -0.94
N ALA A 157 -28.09 15.64 -0.63
CA ALA A 157 -27.51 16.94 -0.93
C ALA A 157 -27.39 17.20 -2.44
N LYS A 158 -27.09 16.18 -3.25
CA LYS A 158 -27.02 16.30 -4.72
C LYS A 158 -28.40 16.37 -5.38
N ILE A 159 -29.39 15.65 -4.85
CA ILE A 159 -30.79 15.75 -5.26
C ILE A 159 -31.34 17.14 -4.88
N ALA A 160 -31.06 17.63 -3.67
CA ALA A 160 -31.44 18.96 -3.21
C ALA A 160 -30.74 20.09 -3.98
N ALA A 161 -29.51 19.86 -4.45
CA ALA A 161 -28.76 20.77 -5.32
C ALA A 161 -29.18 20.67 -6.81
N GLY A 162 -30.01 19.69 -7.19
CA GLY A 162 -30.50 19.49 -8.55
C GLY A 162 -29.51 18.85 -9.52
N ASP A 163 -28.38 18.34 -9.03
CA ASP A 163 -27.29 17.77 -9.86
C ASP A 163 -27.58 16.32 -10.32
N VAL A 164 -28.57 15.65 -9.72
CA VAL A 164 -28.98 14.28 -10.06
C VAL A 164 -30.51 14.18 -9.92
N ALA A 165 -31.16 13.54 -10.89
CA ALA A 165 -32.60 13.27 -10.82
C ALA A 165 -32.93 12.40 -9.59
N THR A 166 -34.04 12.70 -8.93
CA THR A 166 -34.58 11.89 -7.84
C THR A 166 -34.72 10.44 -8.33
N PRO A 167 -34.15 9.44 -7.64
CA PRO A 167 -34.40 8.06 -8.00
C PRO A 167 -35.91 7.78 -7.88
N PRO A 168 -36.48 6.94 -8.76
CA PRO A 168 -37.88 6.56 -8.69
C PRO A 168 -38.20 5.95 -7.32
N SER A 169 -39.40 6.24 -6.81
CA SER A 169 -39.91 5.64 -5.57
C SER A 169 -39.91 4.11 -5.68
N GLU A 170 -39.77 3.41 -4.56
CA GLU A 170 -39.87 1.94 -4.49
C GLU A 170 -41.19 1.39 -5.06
N ASP A 171 -42.19 2.26 -5.28
CA ASP A 171 -43.49 1.95 -5.88
C ASP A 171 -43.50 1.93 -7.43
N ASP A 172 -42.41 2.32 -8.10
CA ASP A 172 -42.32 2.37 -9.57
C ASP A 172 -41.56 1.14 -10.11
N GLU A 173 -42.26 0.00 -10.17
CA GLU A 173 -41.70 -1.34 -10.43
C GLU A 173 -41.16 -1.59 -11.87
N ASP A 174 -41.26 -0.65 -12.81
CA ASP A 174 -41.20 -1.01 -14.25
C ASP A 174 -40.04 -0.41 -15.09
N ALA A 175 -39.06 0.28 -14.51
CA ALA A 175 -37.88 0.70 -15.31
C ALA A 175 -36.63 1.03 -14.48
N ALA A 176 -35.80 0.04 -14.16
CA ALA A 176 -34.43 0.30 -13.70
C ALA A 176 -33.42 -0.56 -14.48
N PRO A 177 -32.36 0.04 -15.07
CA PRO A 177 -31.26 -0.73 -15.65
C PRO A 177 -30.56 -1.53 -14.55
N THR A 178 -29.98 -2.68 -14.93
CA THR A 178 -29.38 -3.61 -13.98
C THR A 178 -28.30 -2.95 -13.11
N PRO A 179 -28.21 -3.28 -11.80
CA PRO A 179 -27.35 -2.57 -10.82
C PRO A 179 -25.86 -2.47 -11.19
N MET A 180 -25.38 -3.35 -12.07
CA MET A 180 -23.99 -3.40 -12.49
C MET A 180 -23.62 -2.28 -13.47
N ASP A 181 -24.55 -1.87 -14.33
CA ASP A 181 -24.29 -0.86 -15.36
C ASP A 181 -24.17 0.53 -14.73
N ALA A 182 -25.04 0.84 -13.75
CA ALA A 182 -25.00 2.08 -12.98
C ALA A 182 -23.73 2.23 -12.13
N ILE A 183 -23.19 1.12 -11.60
CA ILE A 183 -21.95 1.14 -10.80
C ILE A 183 -20.73 1.39 -11.69
N LEU A 184 -20.67 0.77 -12.88
CA LEU A 184 -19.55 0.95 -13.81
C LEU A 184 -19.53 2.37 -14.40
N GLU A 185 -20.69 2.94 -14.72
CA GLU A 185 -20.81 4.31 -15.20
C GLU A 185 -20.43 5.34 -14.12
N TYR A 186 -20.79 5.06 -12.85
CA TYR A 186 -20.39 5.87 -11.70
C TYR A 186 -18.86 5.85 -11.47
N ILE A 187 -18.22 4.69 -11.57
CA ILE A 187 -16.76 4.57 -11.44
C ILE A 187 -16.06 5.31 -12.60
N ALA A 188 -16.58 5.20 -13.82
CA ALA A 188 -16.04 5.91 -14.98
C ALA A 188 -16.11 7.44 -14.80
N GLY A 189 -17.25 7.98 -14.31
CA GLY A 189 -17.42 9.41 -14.02
C GLY A 189 -16.56 9.94 -12.87
N TYR A 190 -16.24 9.10 -11.89
CA TYR A 190 -15.37 9.48 -10.77
C TYR A 190 -13.89 9.62 -11.19
N THR A 191 -13.47 8.85 -12.19
CA THR A 191 -12.09 8.85 -12.69
C THR A 191 -11.80 10.06 -13.59
N THR A 192 -12.78 10.49 -14.41
CA THR A 192 -12.65 11.64 -15.32
C THR A 192 -12.66 12.99 -14.61
N ASN A 193 -13.47 13.14 -13.55
CA ASN A 193 -13.54 14.39 -12.77
C ASN A 193 -12.34 14.64 -11.87
N ASN A 194 -11.65 13.59 -11.41
CA ASN A 194 -10.41 13.73 -10.61
C ASN A 194 -9.15 14.01 -11.45
N LEU A 195 -9.21 13.84 -12.78
CA LEU A 195 -8.13 14.23 -13.69
C LEU A 195 -8.19 15.73 -14.05
N HIS A 196 -9.38 16.33 -14.06
CA HIS A 196 -9.54 17.77 -14.34
C HIS A 196 -9.12 18.68 -13.17
N THR A 197 -9.30 18.24 -11.92
CA THR A 197 -8.95 19.06 -10.74
C THR A 197 -7.45 19.06 -10.42
N LYS A 198 -6.68 18.03 -10.82
CA LYS A 198 -5.23 17.99 -10.61
C LYS A 198 -4.40 18.85 -11.58
N ASN A 199 -4.94 19.21 -12.75
CA ASN A 199 -4.21 20.01 -13.74
C ASN A 199 -4.32 21.53 -13.54
N GLN A 200 -5.23 22.02 -12.69
CA GLN A 200 -5.33 23.46 -12.40
C GLN A 200 -4.52 23.94 -11.19
N SER A 201 -3.98 23.03 -10.37
CA SER A 201 -3.25 23.38 -9.14
C SER A 201 -1.72 23.45 -9.30
N ARG A 202 -1.18 23.44 -10.54
CA ARG A 202 0.28 23.51 -10.84
C ARG A 202 0.72 24.79 -11.55
N ARG A 203 -0.10 25.83 -11.57
CA ARG A 203 0.33 27.19 -11.96
C ARG A 203 0.00 28.18 -10.84
N LEU A 204 0.84 28.21 -9.82
CA LEU A 204 1.23 29.40 -9.06
C LEU A 204 2.64 29.17 -8.55
#